data_AF-A0A223S4V8-F1
#
_entry.id   AF-A0A223S4V8-F1
#
_cell.length_a   1.000
_cell.length_b   1.000
_cell.length_c   1.000
_cell.angle_alpha   90.00
_cell.angle_beta   90.00
_cell.angle_gamma   90.00
#
_symmetry.space_group_name_H-M   'P 1'
#
loop_
_entity.id
_entity.type
_entity.pdbx_description
1 polymer ?
#
loop_
_entity_poly.entity_id
_entity_poly.type
_entity_poly.pdbx_seq_one_letter_code
_entity_poly.pdbx_strand_id
1 'polypeptide(L)'
;MRFGDGVRWLLGEGVTTFIELGPGSELSGLAAETLALHNGPNTPAMIPLMSADRPETEQWVRALAEVHASGVDVDWALLFPGARWTELPTYAFQHRHYWLDATGTTANRATDGAPAPVPKTPDFAALDPAERERQLLDTVRAATAAVLGHTDPAEIDDDRGFLDAGGDSLSAVRLRDRLRAVTGLDLPTTVAFDHPTPAGLARHLADRFFDNAAGSVLGEVERIEAAMVTDALPDTVRTTAITRLRALLDRLGDGDLADHRAAASADDDLRDASDEELLAYIDKEFGIS
;
A
#
# COMPACT_ATOMS: atom_id res chain seq x y z
N MET A 1 -3.14 0.63 -47.04
CA MET A 1 -3.75 1.64 -46.13
C MET A 1 -2.69 2.07 -45.13
N ARG A 2 -2.51 3.38 -44.88
CA ARG A 2 -1.57 3.91 -43.86
C ARG A 2 -2.37 4.50 -42.70
N PHE A 3 -2.98 3.63 -41.88
CA PHE A 3 -3.89 4.03 -40.80
C PHE A 3 -3.27 5.03 -39.82
N GLY A 4 -2.07 4.73 -39.31
CA GLY A 4 -1.37 5.61 -38.36
C GLY A 4 -1.05 7.00 -38.93
N ASP A 5 -0.80 7.12 -40.24
CA ASP A 5 -0.54 8.43 -40.86
C ASP A 5 -1.81 9.27 -40.96
N GLY A 6 -2.97 8.65 -41.14
CA GLY A 6 -4.27 9.31 -41.05
C GLY A 6 -4.56 9.82 -39.64
N VAL A 7 -4.28 9.01 -38.61
CA VAL A 7 -4.41 9.42 -37.20
C VAL A 7 -3.47 10.59 -36.88
N ARG A 8 -2.20 10.52 -37.29
CA ARG A 8 -1.23 11.64 -37.12
C ARG A 8 -1.69 12.92 -37.79
N TRP A 9 -2.23 12.81 -39.01
CA TRP A 9 -2.74 13.97 -39.73
C TRP A 9 -3.92 14.62 -38.97
N LEU A 10 -4.89 13.82 -38.52
CA LEU A 10 -6.04 14.33 -37.73
C LEU A 10 -5.61 14.96 -36.40
N LEU A 11 -4.62 14.39 -35.71
CA LEU A 11 -4.01 15.02 -34.52
C LEU A 11 -3.38 16.38 -34.86
N GLY A 12 -2.74 16.51 -36.03
CA GLY A 12 -2.19 17.77 -36.52
C GLY A 12 -3.26 18.84 -36.79
N GLU A 13 -4.46 18.42 -37.18
CA GLU A 13 -5.63 19.29 -37.33
C GLU A 13 -6.35 19.59 -36.00
N GLY A 14 -5.84 19.08 -34.87
CA GLY A 14 -6.40 19.32 -33.54
C GLY A 14 -7.52 18.37 -33.13
N VAL A 15 -7.78 17.31 -33.90
CA VAL A 15 -8.73 16.26 -33.51
C VAL A 15 -8.13 15.45 -32.37
N THR A 16 -8.85 15.35 -31.26
CA THR A 16 -8.37 14.69 -30.03
C THR A 16 -9.27 13.57 -29.55
N THR A 17 -10.49 13.43 -30.08
CA THR A 17 -11.41 12.33 -29.73
C THR A 17 -11.70 11.52 -30.98
N PHE A 18 -11.38 10.24 -30.94
CA PHE A 18 -11.62 9.28 -32.00
C PHE A 18 -12.59 8.20 -31.50
N ILE A 19 -13.57 7.86 -32.33
CA ILE A 19 -14.56 6.81 -32.02
C ILE A 19 -14.35 5.67 -33.00
N GLU A 20 -14.11 4.47 -32.48
CA GLU A 20 -14.04 3.25 -33.29
C GLU A 20 -15.43 2.64 -33.44
N LEU A 21 -15.87 2.57 -34.69
CA LEU A 21 -17.13 1.95 -35.09
C LEU A 21 -16.84 0.56 -35.65
N GLY A 22 -17.18 -0.48 -34.89
CA GLY A 22 -16.95 -1.86 -35.31
C GLY A 22 -17.04 -2.85 -34.16
N PRO A 23 -17.03 -4.16 -34.44
CA PRO A 23 -17.32 -5.23 -33.49
C PRO A 23 -16.18 -5.55 -32.49
N GLY A 24 -15.36 -4.58 -32.10
CA GLY A 24 -14.19 -4.78 -31.26
C GLY A 24 -13.42 -3.49 -30.98
N SER A 25 -12.13 -3.65 -30.64
CA SER A 25 -11.22 -2.55 -30.31
C SER A 25 -9.85 -2.68 -31.00
N GLU A 26 -9.81 -3.32 -32.16
CA GLU A 26 -8.59 -3.59 -32.89
C GLU A 26 -7.90 -2.30 -33.37
N LEU A 27 -8.68 -1.32 -33.85
CA LEU A 27 -8.13 -0.02 -34.29
C LEU A 27 -7.65 0.80 -33.09
N SER A 28 -8.28 0.62 -31.93
CA SER A 28 -7.87 1.25 -30.67
C SER A 28 -6.45 0.81 -30.28
N GLY A 29 -6.16 -0.49 -30.38
CA GLY A 29 -4.82 -1.03 -30.16
C GLY A 29 -3.81 -0.50 -31.19
N LEU A 30 -4.18 -0.44 -32.47
CA LEU A 30 -3.31 0.07 -33.54
C LEU A 30 -3.03 1.58 -33.43
N ALA A 31 -3.97 2.37 -32.89
CA ALA A 31 -3.81 3.80 -32.71
C ALA A 31 -3.02 4.16 -31.44
N ALA A 32 -3.02 3.29 -30.43
CA ALA A 32 -2.48 3.58 -29.09
C ALA A 32 -1.05 4.16 -29.12
N GLU A 33 -0.13 3.55 -29.88
CA GLU A 33 1.25 4.03 -30.00
C GLU A 33 1.31 5.43 -30.65
N THR A 34 0.48 5.67 -31.66
CA THR A 34 0.43 6.97 -32.35
C THR A 34 -0.11 8.07 -31.45
N LEU A 35 -1.12 7.76 -30.64
CA LEU A 35 -1.72 8.68 -29.68
C LEU A 35 -0.78 8.97 -28.50
N ALA A 36 -0.04 7.97 -28.01
CA ALA A 36 0.93 8.11 -26.93
C ALA A 36 2.09 9.06 -27.27
N LEU A 37 2.40 9.23 -28.56
CA LEU A 37 3.43 10.16 -29.05
C LEU A 37 2.94 11.61 -29.16
N HIS A 38 1.66 11.89 -28.90
CA HIS A 38 1.10 13.24 -28.97
C HIS A 38 1.53 14.08 -27.77
N ASN A 39 2.16 15.23 -28.02
CA ASN A 39 2.64 16.18 -27.00
C ASN A 39 1.84 17.50 -26.98
N GLY A 40 0.59 17.48 -27.43
CA GLY A 40 -0.29 18.65 -27.38
C GLY A 40 -0.96 18.87 -26.01
N PRO A 41 -1.68 19.99 -25.84
CA PRO A 41 -2.28 20.37 -24.55
C PRO A 41 -3.43 19.46 -24.11
N ASN A 42 -4.04 18.71 -25.05
CA ASN A 42 -5.13 17.80 -24.78
C ASN A 42 -4.65 16.36 -25.02
N THR A 43 -4.87 15.48 -24.05
CA THR A 43 -4.59 14.05 -24.21
C THR A 43 -5.61 13.45 -25.18
N PRO A 44 -5.19 12.90 -26.33
CA PRO A 44 -6.13 12.34 -27.28
C PRO A 44 -6.69 11.00 -26.76
N ALA A 45 -7.96 10.75 -27.03
CA ALA A 45 -8.69 9.55 -26.65
C ALA A 45 -9.17 8.77 -27.88
N MET A 46 -9.12 7.43 -27.78
CA MET A 46 -9.67 6.51 -28.77
C MET A 46 -10.64 5.57 -28.06
N ILE A 47 -11.90 5.65 -28.45
CA ILE A 47 -13.02 5.10 -27.70
C ILE A 47 -13.73 4.06 -28.56
N PRO A 48 -13.66 2.76 -28.21
CA PRO A 48 -14.36 1.72 -28.94
C PRO A 48 -15.85 1.68 -28.58
N LEU A 49 -16.72 1.64 -29.60
CA LEU A 49 -18.16 1.59 -29.38
C LEU A 49 -18.67 0.18 -29.04
N MET A 50 -17.89 -0.86 -29.36
CA MET A 50 -18.19 -2.26 -29.03
C MET A 50 -16.94 -2.95 -28.48
N SER A 51 -17.11 -3.99 -27.68
CA SER A 51 -16.02 -4.78 -27.10
C SER A 51 -16.47 -6.23 -27.01
N ALA A 52 -15.61 -7.17 -27.39
CA ALA A 52 -15.89 -8.60 -27.28
C ALA A 52 -15.92 -9.06 -25.80
N ASP A 53 -15.29 -8.30 -24.90
CA ASP A 53 -15.09 -8.67 -23.50
C ASP A 53 -16.20 -8.13 -22.57
N ARG A 54 -17.17 -7.37 -23.10
CA ARG A 54 -18.22 -6.73 -22.31
C ARG A 54 -19.60 -6.83 -22.95
N PRO A 55 -20.68 -6.83 -22.13
CA PRO A 55 -22.04 -6.69 -22.65
C PRO A 55 -22.21 -5.40 -23.46
N GLU A 56 -22.88 -5.50 -24.61
CA GLU A 56 -23.02 -4.41 -25.59
C GLU A 56 -23.58 -3.12 -24.96
N THR A 57 -24.66 -3.21 -24.18
CA THR A 57 -25.29 -2.05 -23.53
C THR A 57 -24.34 -1.35 -22.56
N GLU A 58 -23.55 -2.10 -21.79
CA GLU A 58 -22.57 -1.54 -20.85
C GLU A 58 -21.45 -0.82 -21.60
N GLN A 59 -20.89 -1.45 -22.64
CA GLN A 59 -19.85 -0.85 -23.47
C GLN A 59 -20.34 0.42 -24.17
N TRP A 60 -21.57 0.41 -24.67
CA TRP A 60 -22.12 1.55 -25.40
C TRP A 60 -22.35 2.77 -24.50
N VAL A 61 -22.92 2.57 -23.30
CA VAL A 61 -23.09 3.64 -22.30
C VAL A 61 -21.73 4.16 -21.82
N ARG A 62 -20.78 3.27 -21.60
CA ARG A 62 -19.40 3.63 -21.22
C ARG A 62 -18.71 4.46 -22.30
N ALA A 63 -18.81 4.07 -23.56
CA ALA A 63 -18.23 4.80 -24.68
C ALA A 63 -18.78 6.24 -24.75
N LEU A 64 -20.10 6.41 -24.59
CA LEU A 64 -20.72 7.74 -24.53
C LEU A 64 -20.25 8.56 -23.33
N ALA A 65 -20.07 7.93 -22.17
CA ALA A 65 -19.53 8.61 -20.98
C ALA A 65 -18.07 9.05 -21.19
N GLU A 66 -17.24 8.23 -21.82
CA GLU A 66 -15.86 8.57 -22.17
C GLU A 66 -15.80 9.69 -23.23
N VAL A 67 -16.71 9.69 -24.21
CA VAL A 67 -16.86 10.77 -25.19
C VAL A 67 -17.22 12.09 -24.49
N HIS A 68 -18.19 12.06 -23.57
CA HIS A 68 -18.56 13.22 -22.77
C HIS A 68 -17.41 13.73 -21.88
N ALA A 69 -16.70 12.82 -21.21
CA ALA A 69 -15.54 13.15 -20.37
C ALA A 69 -14.37 13.72 -21.19
N SER A 70 -14.29 13.37 -22.48
CA SER A 70 -13.35 13.95 -23.44
C SER A 70 -13.75 15.35 -23.92
N GLY A 71 -14.86 15.91 -23.42
CA GLY A 71 -15.31 17.27 -23.71
C GLY A 71 -16.25 17.39 -24.91
N VAL A 72 -16.68 16.27 -25.49
CA VAL A 72 -17.69 16.26 -26.56
C VAL A 72 -19.08 16.41 -25.92
N ASP A 73 -19.89 17.30 -26.48
CA ASP A 73 -21.28 17.46 -26.03
C ASP A 73 -22.10 16.23 -26.43
N VAL A 74 -22.68 15.55 -25.43
CA VAL A 74 -23.49 14.35 -25.61
C VAL A 74 -24.91 14.67 -25.20
N ASP A 75 -25.85 14.50 -26.12
CA ASP A 75 -27.26 14.68 -25.84
C ASP A 75 -27.82 13.50 -25.02
N TRP A 76 -27.64 13.60 -23.70
CA TRP A 76 -28.14 12.61 -22.75
C TRP A 76 -29.67 12.50 -22.72
N ALA A 77 -30.40 13.51 -23.20
CA ALA A 77 -31.86 13.47 -23.25
C ALA A 77 -32.38 12.47 -24.29
N LEU A 78 -31.61 12.22 -25.37
CA LEU A 78 -31.91 11.17 -26.35
C LEU A 78 -31.78 9.76 -25.75
N LEU A 79 -30.81 9.56 -24.86
CA LEU A 79 -30.54 8.25 -24.26
C LEU A 79 -31.45 7.95 -23.07
N PHE A 80 -31.78 8.97 -22.28
CA PHE A 80 -32.58 8.84 -21.08
C PHE A 80 -33.87 9.69 -21.16
N PRO A 81 -34.81 9.34 -22.06
CA PRO A 81 -36.04 10.10 -22.22
C PRO A 81 -36.86 10.06 -20.93
N GLY A 82 -37.23 11.25 -20.43
CA GLY A 82 -38.01 11.40 -19.19
C GLY A 82 -37.22 11.23 -17.89
N ALA A 83 -35.89 11.06 -17.96
CA ALA A 83 -35.05 11.11 -16.77
C ALA A 83 -35.00 12.52 -16.17
N ARG A 84 -34.83 12.59 -14.86
CA ARG A 84 -34.62 13.85 -14.14
C ARG A 84 -33.13 14.06 -13.87
N TRP A 85 -32.65 15.27 -14.11
CA TRP A 85 -31.35 15.68 -13.62
C TRP A 85 -31.40 15.80 -12.10
N THR A 86 -30.39 15.23 -11.44
CA THR A 86 -30.19 15.42 -10.00
C THR A 86 -28.86 16.13 -9.81
N GLU A 87 -28.84 17.11 -8.92
CA GLU A 87 -27.60 17.69 -8.44
C GLU A 87 -26.81 16.58 -7.74
N LEU A 88 -25.61 16.31 -8.24
CA LEU A 88 -24.65 15.49 -7.52
C LEU A 88 -24.00 16.38 -6.46
N PRO A 89 -23.73 15.87 -5.25
CA PRO A 89 -22.92 16.60 -4.29
C PRO A 89 -21.64 17.05 -4.99
N THR A 90 -21.37 18.36 -4.98
CA THR A 90 -20.19 19.01 -5.60
C THR A 90 -18.92 18.73 -4.81
N TYR A 91 -18.79 17.51 -4.28
CA TYR A 91 -17.68 17.12 -3.45
C TYR A 91 -16.46 16.79 -4.30
N ALA A 92 -15.78 17.83 -4.78
CA ALA A 92 -14.37 17.76 -5.08
C ALA A 92 -13.63 18.14 -3.79
N PHE A 93 -13.19 17.15 -3.00
CA PHE A 93 -12.20 17.43 -1.96
C PHE A 93 -10.96 17.96 -2.70
N GLN A 94 -10.78 19.28 -2.74
CA GLN A 94 -9.44 19.80 -2.94
C GLN A 94 -8.69 19.46 -1.67
N HIS A 95 -7.81 18.46 -1.72
CA HIS A 95 -6.94 18.07 -0.62
C HIS A 95 -5.95 19.20 -0.29
N ARG A 96 -6.45 20.29 0.27
CA ARG A 96 -5.67 21.37 0.83
C ARG A 96 -5.68 21.20 2.33
N HIS A 97 -4.48 21.07 2.88
CA HIS A 97 -4.26 21.15 4.32
C HIS A 97 -4.64 22.56 4.80
N TYR A 98 -5.83 22.67 5.38
CA TYR A 98 -6.26 23.83 6.15
C TYR A 98 -6.10 23.55 7.65
N TRP A 99 -4.93 23.09 8.05
CA TRP A 99 -4.58 23.02 9.46
C TRP A 99 -4.25 24.45 9.94
N LEU A 100 -4.73 24.82 11.13
CA LEU A 100 -4.22 26.02 11.79
C LEU A 100 -2.78 25.73 12.19
N ASP A 101 -1.81 26.36 11.53
CA ASP A 101 -0.44 26.41 12.03
C ASP A 101 -0.49 27.11 13.39
N ALA A 102 -0.31 26.34 14.46
CA ALA A 102 -0.20 26.86 15.81
C ALA A 102 1.10 27.68 15.90
N THR A 103 1.05 28.92 15.44
CA THR A 103 2.03 29.92 15.77
C THR A 103 1.90 30.16 17.27
N GLY A 104 2.90 29.66 18.00
CA GLY A 104 2.96 29.71 19.44
C GLY A 104 2.66 31.11 19.95
N THR A 105 1.58 31.24 20.71
CA THR A 105 1.39 32.35 21.64
C THR A 105 1.11 31.75 23.00
N THR A 106 2.11 31.92 23.86
CA THR A 106 2.07 31.65 25.28
C THR A 106 1.12 32.60 26.01
N ALA A 107 0.62 32.11 27.14
CA ALA A 107 0.08 32.83 28.30
C ALA A 107 -1.45 33.09 28.38
N ASN A 108 -2.09 32.11 29.02
CA ASN A 108 -2.81 32.26 30.30
C ASN A 108 -4.32 32.63 30.27
N ARG A 109 -5.15 31.60 30.46
CA ARG A 109 -6.18 31.60 31.51
C ARG A 109 -6.56 30.17 31.91
N ALA A 110 -6.30 29.84 33.18
CA ALA A 110 -6.77 28.63 33.84
C ALA A 110 -8.30 28.61 33.96
N THR A 111 -8.94 27.49 33.61
CA THR A 111 -9.57 26.51 34.53
C THR A 111 -10.20 25.37 33.71
N ASP A 112 -9.83 24.15 34.09
CA ASP A 112 -10.46 22.83 33.91
C ASP A 112 -10.49 22.15 32.52
N GLY A 113 -9.63 21.12 32.40
CA GLY A 113 -9.83 19.99 31.47
C GLY A 113 -8.89 19.92 30.26
N ALA A 114 -7.58 20.11 30.41
CA ALA A 114 -6.63 19.85 29.32
C ALA A 114 -6.24 18.35 29.24
N PRO A 115 -6.15 17.76 28.04
CA PRO A 115 -5.66 16.40 27.85
C PRO A 115 -4.18 16.31 28.25
N ALA A 116 -3.82 15.19 28.86
CA ALA A 116 -2.46 14.86 29.27
C ALA A 116 -1.45 15.11 28.14
N PRO A 117 -0.18 15.47 28.46
CA PRO A 117 0.87 15.60 27.46
C PRO A 117 0.92 14.32 26.63
N VAL A 118 0.89 14.47 25.30
CA VAL A 118 1.17 13.32 24.41
C VAL A 118 2.56 12.82 24.82
N PRO A 119 2.68 11.59 25.36
CA PRO A 119 3.97 11.02 25.69
C PRO A 119 4.83 11.07 24.43
N LYS A 120 6.15 11.31 24.56
CA LYS A 120 7.07 11.07 23.44
C LYS A 120 6.75 9.68 22.91
N THR A 121 6.29 9.61 21.66
CA THR A 121 5.98 8.33 21.04
C THR A 121 7.24 7.47 21.13
N PRO A 122 7.19 6.28 21.74
CA PRO A 122 8.34 5.41 21.80
C PRO A 122 8.83 5.10 20.39
N ASP A 123 10.14 5.03 20.20
CA ASP A 123 10.70 4.44 18.99
C ASP A 123 10.49 2.92 19.07
N PHE A 124 9.32 2.47 18.64
CA PHE A 124 8.92 1.06 18.70
C PHE A 124 9.91 0.14 17.98
N ALA A 125 10.58 0.63 16.93
CA ALA A 125 11.55 -0.14 16.17
C ALA A 125 12.85 -0.41 16.97
N ALA A 126 13.23 0.50 17.87
CA ALA A 126 14.44 0.39 18.69
C ALA A 126 14.25 -0.48 19.96
N LEU A 127 13.02 -0.84 20.31
CA LEU A 127 12.71 -1.66 21.48
C LEU A 127 12.98 -3.14 21.22
N ASP A 128 13.34 -3.86 22.29
CA ASP A 128 13.35 -5.32 22.27
C ASP A 128 11.93 -5.89 22.02
N PRO A 129 11.79 -7.11 21.50
CA PRO A 129 10.49 -7.65 21.09
C PRO A 129 9.44 -7.68 22.21
N ALA A 130 9.85 -8.03 23.44
CA ALA A 130 8.93 -8.20 24.57
C ALA A 130 8.49 -6.85 25.16
N GLU A 131 9.36 -5.84 25.11
CA GLU A 131 9.04 -4.46 25.47
C GLU A 131 8.18 -3.79 24.40
N ARG A 132 8.45 -4.07 23.12
CA ARG A 132 7.67 -3.57 21.98
C ARG A 132 6.23 -4.03 22.05
N GLU A 133 5.97 -5.33 22.20
CA GLU A 133 4.59 -5.87 22.29
C GLU A 133 3.85 -5.24 23.47
N ARG A 134 4.52 -5.06 24.63
CA ARG A 134 3.92 -4.45 25.82
C ARG A 134 3.55 -2.98 25.63
N GLN A 135 4.46 -2.17 25.07
CA GLN A 135 4.17 -0.76 24.81
C GLN A 135 3.14 -0.55 23.70
N LEU A 136 3.11 -1.45 22.71
CA LEU A 136 2.06 -1.46 21.69
C LEU A 136 0.71 -1.85 22.30
N LEU A 137 0.67 -2.78 23.24
CA LEU A 137 -0.56 -3.12 23.96
C LEU A 137 -1.10 -1.92 24.75
N ASP A 138 -0.24 -1.23 25.49
CA ASP A 138 -0.63 -0.01 26.20
C ASP A 138 -1.17 1.06 25.24
N THR A 139 -0.53 1.20 24.06
CA THR A 139 -0.95 2.12 23.01
C THR A 139 -2.32 1.74 22.43
N VAL A 140 -2.55 0.46 22.15
CA VAL A 140 -3.81 -0.05 21.62
C VAL A 140 -4.93 0.11 22.63
N ARG A 141 -4.69 -0.23 23.91
CA ARG A 141 -5.66 -0.01 25.00
C ARG A 141 -6.04 1.46 25.12
N ALA A 142 -5.05 2.36 25.12
CA ALA A 142 -5.29 3.79 25.21
C ALA A 142 -6.07 4.34 24.00
N ALA A 143 -5.77 3.85 22.80
CA ALA A 143 -6.51 4.25 21.60
C ALA A 143 -7.95 3.71 21.60
N THR A 144 -8.16 2.46 22.00
CA THR A 144 -9.48 1.83 22.13
C THR A 144 -10.33 2.54 23.19
N ALA A 145 -9.77 2.80 24.37
CA ALA A 145 -10.44 3.55 25.44
C ALA A 145 -10.91 4.93 24.96
N ALA A 146 -10.02 5.68 24.30
CA ALA A 146 -10.35 7.01 23.79
C ALA A 146 -11.46 7.00 22.72
N VAL A 147 -11.53 5.96 21.90
CA VAL A 147 -12.55 5.81 20.86
C VAL A 147 -13.90 5.41 21.45
N LEU A 148 -13.90 4.50 22.42
CA LEU A 148 -15.09 4.01 23.10
C LEU A 148 -15.60 4.95 24.22
N GLY A 149 -14.83 5.99 24.56
CA GLY A 149 -15.20 7.00 25.56
C GLY A 149 -14.83 6.61 27.00
N HIS A 150 -13.98 5.62 27.20
CA HIS A 150 -13.42 5.27 28.51
C HIS A 150 -12.34 6.29 28.92
N THR A 151 -12.35 6.67 30.19
CA THR A 151 -11.36 7.62 30.73
C THR A 151 -10.08 6.90 31.16
N ASP A 152 -10.19 5.62 31.52
CA ASP A 152 -9.07 4.78 31.93
C ASP A 152 -8.82 3.65 30.92
N PRO A 153 -7.64 3.61 30.26
CA PRO A 153 -7.23 2.50 29.40
C PRO A 153 -7.19 1.13 30.10
N ALA A 154 -7.05 1.09 31.43
CA ALA A 154 -7.05 -0.16 32.19
C ALA A 154 -8.43 -0.84 32.26
N GLU A 155 -9.51 -0.13 31.89
CA GLU A 155 -10.85 -0.71 31.75
C GLU A 155 -11.02 -1.57 30.48
N ILE A 156 -10.06 -1.49 29.55
CA ILE A 156 -10.07 -2.27 28.33
C ILE A 156 -9.47 -3.66 28.59
N ASP A 157 -10.28 -4.68 28.40
CA ASP A 157 -9.88 -6.09 28.46
C ASP A 157 -9.05 -6.47 27.23
N ASP A 158 -7.90 -7.13 27.44
CA ASP A 158 -6.94 -7.52 26.42
C ASP A 158 -7.48 -8.50 25.38
N ASP A 159 -8.37 -9.39 25.83
CA ASP A 159 -8.85 -10.53 25.06
C ASP A 159 -10.30 -10.33 24.61
N ARG A 160 -10.95 -9.26 25.07
CA ARG A 160 -12.30 -8.91 24.61
C ARG A 160 -12.23 -8.26 23.23
N GLY A 161 -13.02 -8.80 22.30
CA GLY A 161 -13.14 -8.24 20.95
C GLY A 161 -13.65 -6.79 20.96
N PHE A 162 -13.13 -5.98 20.05
CA PHE A 162 -13.45 -4.56 19.91
C PHE A 162 -14.95 -4.32 19.70
N LEU A 163 -15.62 -5.17 18.91
CA LEU A 163 -17.07 -5.10 18.70
C LEU A 163 -17.83 -5.50 19.97
N ASP A 164 -17.37 -6.54 20.68
CA ASP A 164 -17.98 -6.98 21.94
C ASP A 164 -17.83 -5.95 23.05
N ALA A 165 -16.80 -5.09 22.96
CA ALA A 165 -16.58 -3.95 23.84
C ALA A 165 -17.45 -2.72 23.50
N GLY A 166 -18.29 -2.80 22.46
CA GLY A 166 -19.19 -1.73 22.04
C GLY A 166 -18.67 -0.89 20.87
N GLY A 167 -17.61 -1.33 20.19
CA GLY A 167 -17.12 -0.71 18.98
C GLY A 167 -18.05 -0.90 17.78
N ASP A 168 -18.07 0.10 16.90
CA ASP A 168 -18.77 0.07 15.61
C ASP A 168 -17.81 0.35 14.44
N SER A 169 -18.33 0.38 13.21
CA SER A 169 -17.51 0.64 12.01
C SER A 169 -16.83 2.01 12.02
N LEU A 170 -17.47 3.05 12.57
CA LEU A 170 -16.89 4.39 12.64
C LEU A 170 -15.77 4.45 13.69
N SER A 171 -15.97 3.75 14.80
CA SER A 171 -15.02 3.60 15.89
C SER A 171 -13.78 2.82 15.43
N ALA A 172 -13.95 1.78 14.60
CA ALA A 172 -12.83 1.05 13.99
C ALA A 172 -11.95 1.96 13.11
N VAL A 173 -12.56 2.85 12.31
CA VAL A 173 -11.82 3.83 11.49
C VAL A 173 -11.05 4.82 12.38
N ARG A 174 -11.67 5.33 13.45
CA ARG A 174 -11.02 6.24 14.41
C ARG A 174 -9.86 5.56 15.15
N LEU A 175 -10.03 4.30 15.53
CA LEU A 175 -8.98 3.49 16.16
C LEU A 175 -7.79 3.34 15.20
N ARG A 176 -8.04 2.95 13.95
CA ARG A 176 -7.00 2.87 12.91
C ARG A 176 -6.27 4.19 12.74
N ASP A 177 -6.99 5.31 12.61
CA ASP A 177 -6.38 6.63 12.40
C ASP A 177 -5.48 7.03 13.57
N ARG A 178 -5.93 6.75 14.79
CA ARG A 178 -5.16 7.03 16.00
C ARG A 178 -3.91 6.15 16.09
N LEU A 179 -4.03 4.85 15.77
CA LEU A 179 -2.88 3.96 15.74
C LEU A 179 -1.88 4.38 14.67
N ARG A 180 -2.33 4.69 13.46
CA ARG A 180 -1.48 5.21 12.37
C ARG A 180 -0.74 6.48 12.77
N ALA A 181 -1.40 7.41 13.49
CA ALA A 181 -0.77 8.64 13.95
C ALA A 181 0.35 8.40 14.99
N VAL A 182 0.24 7.33 15.78
CA VAL A 182 1.23 6.99 16.82
C VAL A 182 2.31 6.08 16.25
N THR A 183 1.97 5.03 15.53
CA THR A 183 2.93 4.03 15.05
C THR A 183 3.60 4.42 13.73
N GLY A 184 2.99 5.30 12.94
CA GLY A 184 3.45 5.63 11.59
C GLY A 184 3.27 4.50 10.57
N LEU A 185 2.71 3.35 10.97
CA LEU A 185 2.43 2.22 10.08
C LEU A 185 1.24 2.53 9.18
N ASP A 186 1.30 2.09 7.93
CA ASP A 186 0.13 2.08 7.06
C ASP A 186 -0.74 0.86 7.42
N LEU A 187 -1.94 1.14 7.92
CA LEU A 187 -2.86 0.15 8.46
C LEU A 187 -4.14 0.10 7.63
N PRO A 188 -4.57 -1.09 7.17
CA PRO A 188 -5.82 -1.23 6.43
C PRO A 188 -7.02 -0.89 7.32
N THR A 189 -8.14 -0.51 6.71
CA THR A 189 -9.41 -0.25 7.42
C THR A 189 -9.97 -1.46 8.13
N THR A 190 -9.57 -2.67 7.71
CA THR A 190 -10.02 -3.94 8.28
C THR A 190 -9.25 -4.36 9.51
N VAL A 191 -8.18 -3.66 9.90
CA VAL A 191 -7.23 -4.12 10.93
C VAL A 191 -7.88 -4.44 12.28
N ALA A 192 -8.90 -3.68 12.68
CA ALA A 192 -9.64 -3.91 13.93
C ALA A 192 -10.63 -5.09 13.85
N PHE A 193 -10.90 -5.60 12.64
CA PHE A 193 -11.71 -6.80 12.40
C PHE A 193 -10.83 -8.04 12.25
N ASP A 194 -9.70 -7.89 11.55
CA ASP A 194 -8.71 -8.96 11.35
C ASP A 194 -8.02 -9.33 12.67
N HIS A 195 -7.82 -8.32 13.53
CA HIS A 195 -7.26 -8.44 14.87
C HIS A 195 -8.21 -7.80 15.89
N PRO A 196 -9.28 -8.52 16.30
CA PRO A 196 -10.37 -7.92 17.05
C PRO A 196 -10.02 -7.61 18.50
N THR A 197 -9.03 -8.27 19.10
CA THR A 197 -8.66 -8.06 20.49
C THR A 197 -7.48 -7.07 20.61
N PRO A 198 -7.41 -6.24 21.66
CA PRO A 198 -6.26 -5.38 21.91
C PRO A 198 -4.92 -6.13 21.90
N ALA A 199 -4.85 -7.30 22.52
CA ALA A 199 -3.65 -8.14 22.51
C ALA A 199 -3.29 -8.66 21.10
N GLY A 200 -4.30 -9.10 20.33
CA GLY A 200 -4.10 -9.56 18.96
C GLY A 200 -3.61 -8.44 18.04
N LEU A 201 -4.17 -7.24 18.19
CA LEU A 201 -3.77 -6.07 17.41
C LEU A 201 -2.37 -5.58 17.79
N ALA A 202 -2.01 -5.58 19.07
CA ALA A 202 -0.66 -5.23 19.52
C ALA A 202 0.41 -6.14 18.94
N ARG A 203 0.16 -7.46 18.93
CA ARG A 203 1.06 -8.45 18.33
C ARG A 203 1.22 -8.23 16.83
N HIS A 204 0.12 -8.04 16.11
CA HIS A 204 0.17 -7.73 14.69
C HIS A 204 1.01 -6.47 14.40
N LEU A 205 0.85 -5.41 15.19
CA LEU A 205 1.66 -4.21 15.04
C LEU A 205 3.16 -4.49 15.30
N ALA A 206 3.49 -5.33 16.29
CA ALA A 206 4.86 -5.71 16.61
C ALA A 206 5.53 -6.46 15.43
N ASP A 207 4.80 -7.40 14.82
CA ASP A 207 5.24 -8.15 13.64
C ASP A 207 5.45 -7.21 12.45
N ARG A 208 4.55 -6.26 12.23
CA ARG A 208 4.68 -5.26 11.15
C ARG A 208 5.90 -4.36 11.32
N PHE A 209 6.28 -4.02 12.55
CA PHE A 209 7.53 -3.30 12.82
C PHE A 209 8.76 -4.17 12.57
N PHE A 210 8.70 -5.48 12.83
CA PHE A 210 9.77 -6.41 12.50
C PHE A 210 9.93 -6.56 10.98
N ASP A 211 8.84 -6.81 10.25
CA ASP A 211 8.85 -6.95 8.79
C ASP A 211 9.34 -5.68 8.10
N ASN A 212 8.93 -4.51 8.58
CA ASN A 212 9.39 -3.23 8.02
C ASN A 212 10.88 -2.99 8.28
N ALA A 213 11.38 -3.36 9.46
CA ALA A 213 12.81 -3.29 9.76
C ALA A 213 13.60 -4.28 8.90
N ALA A 214 13.12 -5.52 8.75
CA ALA A 214 13.73 -6.53 7.89
C ALA A 214 13.74 -6.08 6.41
N GLY A 215 12.63 -5.55 5.89
CA GLY A 215 12.53 -5.00 4.55
C GLY A 215 13.46 -3.80 4.33
N SER A 216 13.60 -2.91 5.32
CA SER A 216 14.55 -1.79 5.25
C SER A 216 16.00 -2.26 5.22
N VAL A 217 16.35 -3.29 5.98
CA VAL A 217 17.71 -3.87 5.98
C VAL A 217 18.00 -4.56 4.65
N LEU A 218 17.07 -5.38 4.14
CA LEU A 218 17.22 -6.04 2.84
C LEU A 218 17.34 -5.03 1.69
N GLY A 219 16.54 -3.96 1.70
CA GLY A 219 16.66 -2.88 0.71
C GLY A 219 17.99 -2.10 0.78
N GLU A 220 18.61 -1.99 1.96
CA GLU A 220 19.96 -1.45 2.10
C GLU A 220 21.01 -2.39 1.50
N VAL A 221 20.85 -3.70 1.73
CA VAL A 221 21.73 -4.74 1.18
C VAL A 221 21.66 -4.76 -0.35
N GLU A 222 20.47 -4.74 -0.94
CA GLU A 222 20.26 -4.67 -2.40
C GLU A 222 20.90 -3.40 -3.01
N ARG A 223 20.82 -2.26 -2.32
CA ARG A 223 21.44 -1.02 -2.79
C ARG A 223 22.96 -1.10 -2.74
N ILE A 224 23.51 -1.68 -1.68
CA ILE A 224 24.95 -1.92 -1.56
C ILE A 224 25.41 -2.89 -2.65
N GLU A 225 24.67 -3.97 -2.90
CA GLU A 225 24.93 -4.93 -3.96
C GLU A 225 24.96 -4.25 -5.34
N ALA A 226 23.93 -3.47 -5.68
CA ALA A 226 23.86 -2.74 -6.95
C ALA A 226 25.03 -1.77 -7.13
N ALA A 227 25.43 -1.06 -6.06
CA ALA A 227 26.59 -0.17 -6.08
C ALA A 227 27.92 -0.91 -6.22
N MET A 228 28.02 -2.16 -5.74
CA MET A 228 29.20 -3.02 -5.87
C MET A 228 29.27 -3.73 -7.23
N VAL A 229 28.14 -4.08 -7.85
CA VAL A 229 28.14 -4.77 -9.17
C VAL A 229 28.40 -3.79 -10.30
N THR A 230 27.96 -2.54 -10.16
CA THR A 230 28.24 -1.50 -11.14
C THR A 230 29.67 -0.94 -10.95
N ASP A 231 30.29 -0.48 -12.04
CA ASP A 231 31.59 0.23 -11.97
C ASP A 231 31.43 1.69 -11.52
N ALA A 232 30.37 1.96 -10.74
CA ALA A 232 29.99 3.29 -10.28
C ALA A 232 30.86 3.80 -9.12
N LEU A 233 31.59 2.91 -8.44
CA LEU A 233 32.39 3.23 -7.27
C LEU A 233 33.90 3.17 -7.56
N PRO A 234 34.69 4.14 -7.08
CA PRO A 234 36.15 4.06 -7.12
C PRO A 234 36.67 2.83 -6.34
N ASP A 235 37.77 2.23 -6.83
CA ASP A 235 38.39 1.02 -6.24
C ASP A 235 38.72 1.14 -4.74
N THR A 236 39.07 2.34 -4.28
CA THR A 236 39.36 2.62 -2.87
C THR A 236 38.12 2.49 -1.98
N VAL A 237 36.97 2.94 -2.49
CA VAL A 237 35.67 2.84 -1.82
C VAL A 237 35.20 1.39 -1.81
N ARG A 238 35.30 0.71 -2.97
CA ARG A 238 34.99 -0.72 -3.13
C ARG A 238 35.76 -1.58 -2.13
N THR A 239 37.08 -1.38 -2.05
CA THR A 239 37.95 -2.11 -1.12
C THR A 239 37.55 -1.87 0.34
N THR A 240 37.29 -0.61 0.70
CA THR A 240 36.87 -0.23 2.06
C THR A 240 35.52 -0.86 2.44
N ALA A 241 34.55 -0.85 1.52
CA ALA A 241 33.24 -1.45 1.72
C ALA A 241 33.34 -2.96 1.95
N ILE A 242 34.12 -3.69 1.14
CA ILE A 242 34.36 -5.13 1.31
C ILE A 242 34.96 -5.44 2.68
N THR A 243 35.96 -4.67 3.14
CA THR A 243 36.56 -4.87 4.47
C THR A 243 35.53 -4.66 5.59
N ARG A 244 34.67 -3.64 5.47
CA ARG A 244 33.63 -3.36 6.47
C ARG A 244 32.55 -4.44 6.50
N LEU A 245 32.11 -4.92 5.34
CA LEU A 245 31.12 -5.99 5.23
C LEU A 245 31.65 -7.31 5.83
N ARG A 246 32.90 -7.68 5.57
CA ARG A 246 33.53 -8.85 6.20
C ARG A 246 33.58 -8.74 7.72
N ALA A 247 34.00 -7.59 8.25
CA ALA A 247 34.02 -7.37 9.70
C ALA A 247 32.61 -7.43 10.33
N LEU A 248 31.58 -7.02 9.59
CA LEU A 248 30.19 -7.12 10.02
C LEU A 248 29.69 -8.58 10.00
N LEU A 249 30.04 -9.35 8.95
CA LEU A 249 29.73 -10.78 8.86
C LEU A 249 30.42 -11.59 9.96
N ASP A 250 31.68 -11.31 10.27
CA ASP A 250 32.38 -11.97 11.39
C ASP A 250 31.67 -11.68 12.72
N ARG A 251 31.29 -10.41 12.94
CA ARG A 251 30.60 -9.99 14.16
C ARG A 251 29.18 -10.56 14.30
N LEU A 252 28.49 -10.84 13.20
CA LEU A 252 27.19 -11.52 13.18
C LEU A 252 27.33 -13.05 13.24
N GLY A 253 28.43 -13.59 12.71
CA GLY A 253 28.75 -15.01 12.66
C GLY A 253 29.08 -15.61 14.03
N ASP A 254 29.54 -14.79 14.98
CA ASP A 254 29.79 -15.21 16.37
C ASP A 254 28.50 -15.48 17.18
N GLY A 255 27.30 -15.28 16.61
CA GLY A 255 26.03 -15.30 17.35
C GLY A 255 24.95 -16.32 16.95
N ASP A 256 24.68 -16.58 15.66
CA ASP A 256 23.44 -17.32 15.29
C ASP A 256 23.40 -17.89 13.85
N LEU A 257 24.29 -17.45 12.95
CA LEU A 257 24.20 -17.80 11.52
C LEU A 257 24.65 -19.22 11.18
N ALA A 258 25.33 -19.93 12.10
CA ALA A 258 25.75 -21.31 11.88
C ALA A 258 24.55 -22.28 11.83
N ASP A 259 23.54 -22.05 12.68
CA ASP A 259 22.33 -22.88 12.74
C ASP A 259 21.40 -22.63 11.54
N HIS A 260 21.29 -21.38 11.07
CA HIS A 260 20.49 -21.05 9.89
C HIS A 260 21.14 -21.48 8.56
N ARG A 261 22.47 -21.56 8.49
CA ARG A 261 23.16 -22.05 7.28
C ARG A 261 22.94 -23.56 7.06
N ALA A 262 22.80 -24.33 8.13
CA ALA A 262 22.42 -25.75 8.05
C ALA A 262 20.97 -25.93 7.54
N ALA A 263 20.04 -25.07 7.98
CA ALA A 263 18.65 -25.10 7.52
C ALA A 263 18.47 -24.63 6.07
N ALA A 264 19.18 -23.57 5.66
CA ALA A 264 19.14 -23.08 4.28
C ALA A 264 19.82 -24.04 3.28
N SER A 265 20.89 -24.73 3.70
CA SER A 265 21.51 -25.81 2.89
C SER A 265 20.54 -26.95 2.66
N ALA A 266 19.75 -27.35 3.67
CA ALA A 266 18.76 -28.40 3.53
C ALA A 266 17.61 -28.01 2.58
N ASP A 267 17.22 -26.73 2.55
CA ASP A 267 16.18 -26.21 1.66
C ASP A 267 16.66 -26.01 0.21
N ASP A 268 17.96 -25.78 0.00
CA ASP A 268 18.60 -25.74 -1.32
C ASP A 268 18.83 -27.16 -1.87
N ASP A 269 19.30 -28.08 -1.01
CA ASP A 269 19.44 -29.51 -1.34
C ASP A 269 18.09 -30.16 -1.70
N LEU A 270 16.96 -29.68 -1.15
CA LEU A 270 15.62 -30.18 -1.48
C LEU A 270 15.10 -29.70 -2.84
N ARG A 271 15.56 -28.53 -3.32
CA ARG A 271 15.11 -27.96 -4.61
C ARG A 271 15.82 -28.59 -5.81
N ASP A 272 17.04 -29.07 -5.61
CA ASP A 272 17.85 -29.74 -6.63
C ASP A 272 17.87 -31.28 -6.49
N ALA A 273 17.27 -31.83 -5.43
CA ALA A 273 17.15 -33.27 -5.24
C ALA A 273 16.29 -33.92 -6.34
N SER A 274 16.76 -35.07 -6.82
CA SER A 274 15.94 -35.92 -7.70
C SER A 274 14.75 -36.54 -6.93
N ASP A 275 13.68 -36.91 -7.64
CA ASP A 275 12.51 -37.55 -7.03
C ASP A 275 12.86 -38.78 -6.17
N GLU A 276 13.92 -39.50 -6.54
CA GLU A 276 14.41 -40.69 -5.84
C GLU A 276 15.13 -40.34 -4.53
N GLU A 277 15.84 -39.20 -4.50
CA GLU A 277 16.51 -38.66 -3.30
C GLU A 277 15.50 -38.01 -2.34
N LEU A 278 14.46 -37.35 -2.87
CA LEU A 278 13.36 -36.81 -2.08
C LEU A 278 12.58 -37.90 -1.35
N LEU A 279 12.29 -39.02 -2.03
CA LEU A 279 11.61 -40.16 -1.43
C LEU A 279 12.47 -40.83 -0.34
N ALA A 280 13.79 -40.96 -0.56
CA ALA A 280 14.71 -41.48 0.45
C ALA A 280 14.82 -40.58 1.70
N TYR A 281 14.68 -39.25 1.53
CA TYR A 281 14.69 -38.30 2.64
C TYR A 281 13.41 -38.40 3.49
N ILE A 282 12.24 -38.54 2.85
CA ILE A 282 10.94 -38.71 3.51
C ILE A 282 10.91 -40.02 4.31
N ASP A 283 11.42 -41.12 3.74
CA ASP A 283 11.47 -42.42 4.43
C ASP A 283 12.38 -42.38 5.67
N LYS A 284 13.46 -41.58 5.61
CA LYS A 284 14.40 -41.40 6.71
C LYS A 284 13.85 -40.55 7.86
N GLU A 285 13.08 -39.50 7.57
CA GLU A 285 12.49 -38.61 8.58
C GLU A 285 11.19 -39.15 9.18
N PHE A 286 10.35 -39.82 8.39
CA PHE A 286 9.04 -40.28 8.86
C PHE A 286 8.96 -41.77 9.17
N GLY A 287 9.99 -42.56 8.86
CA GLY A 287 10.11 -43.96 9.29
C GLY A 287 8.95 -44.86 8.86
N ILE A 288 8.33 -44.58 7.71
CA ILE A 288 7.21 -45.37 7.19
C ILE A 288 7.77 -46.38 6.19
N SER A 289 8.14 -47.56 6.70
CA SER A 289 8.23 -48.79 5.90
C SER A 289 7.09 -49.73 6.27
#